data_AF-A0A1W1D873-F1
#
_entry.id   AF-A0A1W1D873-F1
#
_cell.length_a   1.000
_cell.length_b   1.000
_cell.length_c   1.000
_cell.angle_alpha   90.00
_cell.angle_beta   90.00
_cell.angle_gamma   90.00
#
_symmetry.space_group_name_H-M   'P 1'
#
loop_
_entity.id
_entity.type
_entity.pdbx_description
1 polymer ?
#
loop_
_entity_poly.entity_id
_entity_poly.type
_entity_poly.pdbx_seq_one_letter_code
_entity_poly.pdbx_strand_id
1 'polypeptide(L)' 'MGDIAILWGNEQLRVETVASWSDTIAYELLTGLSSRVEFTKTP' A
#
# COMPACT_ATOMS: atom_id res chain seq x y z
N MET A 1 16.87 -8.97 -9.47
CA MET A 1 17.12 -7.49 -9.37
C MET A 1 16.29 -6.84 -10.44
N GLY A 2 15.34 -5.98 -10.06
CA GLY A 2 14.29 -5.48 -10.96
C GLY A 2 12.97 -6.25 -10.87
N ASP A 3 12.85 -7.17 -9.91
CA ASP A 3 11.62 -7.92 -9.69
C ASP A 3 10.59 -7.03 -8.99
N ILE A 4 9.34 -7.12 -9.42
CA ILE A 4 8.23 -6.35 -8.83
C ILE A 4 7.84 -7.01 -7.51
N ALA A 5 7.84 -6.22 -6.44
CA ALA A 5 7.28 -6.62 -5.15
C ALA A 5 5.96 -5.89 -4.92
N ILE A 6 4.92 -6.65 -4.61
CA ILE A 6 3.63 -6.12 -4.17
C ILE A 6 3.66 -6.10 -2.65
N LEU A 7 3.35 -4.95 -2.04
CA LEU A 7 3.36 -4.78 -0.58
C LEU A 7 1.97 -5.04 0.04
N TRP A 8 0.93 -4.61 -0.66
CA TRP A 8 -0.48 -4.87 -0.33
C TRP A 8 -1.34 -4.71 -1.59
N GLY A 9 -2.54 -5.27 -1.58
CA GLY A 9 -3.45 -5.24 -2.71
C GLY A 9 -4.35 -6.47 -2.77
N ASN A 10 -5.24 -6.48 -3.77
CA ASN A 10 -6.39 -7.40 -3.86
C ASN A 10 -5.99 -8.90 -3.89
N GLU A 11 -4.81 -9.22 -4.41
CA GLU A 11 -4.33 -10.61 -4.54
C GLU A 11 -3.36 -11.03 -3.43
N GLN A 12 -3.04 -10.15 -2.47
CA GLN A 12 -2.07 -10.44 -1.41
C GLN A 12 -2.57 -10.02 -0.02
N LEU A 13 -2.06 -8.90 0.49
CA LEU A 13 -2.35 -8.39 1.83
C LEU A 13 -3.39 -7.29 1.74
N ARG A 14 -4.41 -7.39 2.58
CA ARG A 14 -5.39 -6.31 2.74
C ARG A 14 -4.73 -5.11 3.42
N VAL A 15 -5.11 -3.91 2.99
CA VAL A 15 -4.56 -2.66 3.53
C VAL A 15 -4.81 -2.52 5.03
N GLU A 16 -5.93 -3.05 5.52
CA GLU A 16 -6.30 -3.08 6.94
C GLU A 16 -5.32 -3.92 7.77
N THR A 17 -4.83 -5.03 7.22
CA THR A 17 -3.83 -5.88 7.88
C THR A 17 -2.52 -5.13 8.05
N VAL A 18 -2.06 -4.43 7.00
CA VAL A 18 -0.82 -3.64 7.05
C VAL A 18 -0.96 -2.45 8.00
N ALA A 19 -2.11 -1.79 8.00
CA ALA A 19 -2.39 -0.71 8.94
C ALA A 19 -2.35 -1.20 10.40
N SER A 20 -2.93 -2.37 10.68
CA SER A 20 -2.87 -2.99 12.01
C SER A 20 -1.45 -3.34 12.44
N TRP A 21 -0.57 -3.78 11.53
CA TRP A 21 0.84 -4.02 11.84
C TRP A 21 1.65 -2.74 12.04
N SER A 22 1.13 -1.62 11.54
CA SER A 22 1.75 -0.30 11.60
C SER A 22 1.15 0.60 12.69
N ASP A 23 0.37 0.01 13.62
CA ASP A 23 -0.34 0.73 14.71
C ASP A 23 -1.17 1.93 14.22
N THR A 24 -1.86 1.77 13.09
CA THR A 24 -2.71 2.81 12.48
C THR A 24 -3.96 2.21 11.82
N ILE A 25 -4.78 3.04 11.21
CA ILE A 25 -5.96 2.65 10.42
C ILE A 25 -5.68 2.78 8.92
N ALA A 26 -6.44 2.05 8.09
CA ALA A 26 -6.24 2.03 6.64
C ALA A 26 -6.29 3.43 6.00
N TYR A 27 -7.14 4.32 6.51
CA TYR A 27 -7.25 5.69 5.99
C TYR A 27 -5.96 6.50 6.17
N GLU A 28 -5.38 6.48 7.36
CA GLU A 28 -4.12 7.16 7.66
C GLU A 28 -2.97 6.58 6.82
N LEU A 29 -2.93 5.26 6.66
CA LEU A 29 -1.91 4.60 5.84
C LEU A 29 -2.02 5.00 4.36
N LEU A 30 -3.24 5.03 3.80
CA LEU A 30 -3.47 5.41 2.40
C LEU A 30 -3.22 6.89 2.15
N THR A 31 -3.60 7.75 3.08
CA THR A 31 -3.42 9.21 2.96
C THR A 31 -2.02 9.68 3.35
N GLY A 32 -1.28 8.89 4.11
CA GLY A 32 0.12 9.12 4.47
C GLY A 32 1.14 8.77 3.38
N LEU A 33 0.70 8.27 2.22
CA LEU A 33 1.59 8.00 1.10
C LEU A 33 2.29 9.28 0.62
N SER A 34 3.62 9.22 0.57
CA SER A 34 4.47 10.35 0.19
C SER A 34 4.36 10.70 -1.30
N SER A 35 4.68 11.94 -1.66
CA SER A 35 4.87 12.36 -3.06
C SER A 35 5.99 11.62 -3.82
N ARG A 36 6.75 10.76 -3.13
CA ARG A 36 7.76 9.86 -3.74
C ARG A 36 7.15 8.66 -4.47
N VAL A 37 5.87 8.36 -4.28
CA VAL A 37 5.18 7.29 -5.02
C VAL A 37 4.31 7.87 -6.14
N GLU A 38 4.22 7.15 -7.26
CA GLU A 38 3.40 7.53 -8.41
C GLU A 38 2.08 6.76 -8.42
N PHE A 39 0.96 7.46 -8.61
CA PHE A 39 -0.35 6.83 -8.76
C PHE A 39 -0.59 6.49 -10.23
N THR A 40 -0.44 5.22 -10.58
CA THR A 40 -0.69 4.72 -11.93
C THR A 40 -2.12 4.22 -12.05
N LYS A 41 -2.88 4.69 -13.05
CA LYS A 41 -4.10 4.00 -13.50
C LYS A 41 -3.67 2.90 -14.47
N THR A 42 -3.81 1.64 -14.05
CA THR A 42 -3.75 0.53 -15.00
C THR A 42 -4.99 0.60 -15.92
N PRO A 43 -4.83 0.45 -17.25
CA PRO A 43 -5.96 0.43 -18.19
C PRO A 43 -6.91 -0.76 -17.96
#